data_AF-A0A2G9MYV3-F1
#
_entry.id   AF-A0A2G9MYV3-F1
#
_cell.length_a   1.000
_cell.length_b   1.000
_cell.length_c   1.000
_cell.angle_alpha   90.00
_cell.angle_beta   90.00
_cell.angle_gamma   90.00
#
_symmetry.space_group_name_H-M   'P 1'
#
loop_
_entity.id
_entity.type
_entity.pdbx_description
1 polymer ?
#
loop_
_entity_poly.entity_id
_entity_poly.type
_entity_poly.pdbx_seq_one_letter_code
_entity_poly.pdbx_strand_id
1 'polypeptide(L)'
;NKTLIFPRVSQIQKGGVASFGNAQGKKLWGVVFELSEEGIKTLDRFEGYKNGRKTNSYERKTVTVFDCKKNGMNVITYEANKTGNFTPSNQYMSKIIISICQRLSKVL
;
A
#
# COMPACT_ATOMS: atom_id res chain seq x y z
N ASN A 1 -7.34 -12.17 5.21
CA ASN A 1 -6.13 -12.69 5.86
C ASN A 1 -4.93 -11.74 5.72
N LYS A 2 -5.11 -10.44 5.94
CA LYS A 2 -4.05 -9.44 5.81
C LYS A 2 -4.12 -8.41 6.94
N THR A 3 -3.00 -7.79 7.26
CA THR A 3 -2.89 -6.70 8.25
C THR A 3 -1.88 -5.65 7.79
N LEU A 4 -2.03 -4.41 8.27
CA LEU A 4 -1.09 -3.33 8.03
C LEU A 4 0.21 -3.61 8.81
N ILE A 5 1.34 -3.49 8.13
CA ILE A 5 2.67 -3.62 8.73
C ILE A 5 3.56 -2.47 8.26
N PHE A 6 4.68 -2.25 8.96
CA PHE A 6 5.68 -1.25 8.61
C PHE A 6 7.06 -1.91 8.49
N PRO A 7 7.32 -2.62 7.37
CA PRO A 7 8.40 -3.60 7.31
C PRO A 7 9.76 -3.03 6.90
N ARG A 8 9.83 -1.71 6.70
CA ARG A 8 11.02 -1.02 6.20
C ARG A 8 11.00 0.46 6.59
N VAL A 9 12.18 1.07 6.68
CA VAL A 9 12.35 2.50 6.99
C VAL A 9 12.42 3.35 5.72
N SER A 10 11.93 4.58 5.80
CA SER A 10 12.13 5.62 4.80
C SER A 10 12.81 6.83 5.43
N GLN A 11 13.86 7.32 4.79
CA GLN A 11 14.51 8.58 5.17
C GLN A 11 13.59 9.79 4.93
N ILE A 12 12.79 9.74 3.86
CA ILE A 12 11.84 10.81 3.51
C ILE A 12 10.69 10.88 4.52
N GLN A 13 10.14 9.72 4.92
CA GLN A 13 9.04 9.67 5.90
C GLN A 13 9.54 9.62 7.35
N LYS A 14 10.87 9.56 7.56
CA LYS A 14 11.52 9.52 8.88
C LYS A 14 10.97 8.43 9.81
N GLY A 15 10.76 7.23 9.29
CA GLY A 15 10.18 6.11 10.06
C GLY A 15 9.76 4.92 9.19
N GLY A 16 9.03 3.99 9.80
CA GLY A 16 8.44 2.84 9.12
C GLY A 16 7.42 3.25 8.06
N VAL A 17 7.47 2.65 6.87
CA VAL A 17 6.49 2.89 5.79
C VAL A 17 5.60 1.68 5.57
N ALA A 18 4.37 1.94 5.11
CA ALA A 18 3.31 0.95 5.08
C ALA A 18 3.55 -0.17 4.06
N SER A 19 3.09 -1.36 4.41
CA SER A 19 2.81 -2.47 3.52
C SER A 19 1.80 -3.42 4.18
N PHE A 20 1.58 -4.60 3.63
CA PHE A 20 0.68 -5.60 4.20
C PHE A 20 1.38 -6.91 4.52
N GLY A 21 0.99 -7.52 5.64
CA GLY A 21 1.48 -8.83 6.08
C GLY A 21 0.34 -9.84 6.15
N ASN A 22 0.68 -11.13 6.20
CA ASN A 22 -0.29 -12.20 6.43
C ASN A 22 -0.80 -12.15 7.87
N ALA A 23 -2.12 -12.23 8.03
CA ALA A 23 -2.77 -12.35 9.34
C ALA A 23 -4.12 -13.05 9.20
N GLN A 24 -4.21 -14.29 9.68
CA GLN A 24 -5.42 -15.11 9.55
C GLN A 24 -6.61 -14.45 10.26
N GLY A 25 -7.79 -14.50 9.63
CA GLY A 25 -9.02 -13.89 10.15
C GLY A 25 -9.06 -12.35 10.08
N LYS A 26 -7.94 -11.67 9.82
CA LYS A 26 -7.89 -10.20 9.71
C LYS A 26 -8.19 -9.71 8.29
N LYS A 27 -8.77 -8.50 8.24
CA LYS A 27 -9.03 -7.74 7.02
C LYS A 27 -8.20 -6.47 7.05
N LEU A 28 -7.58 -6.14 5.92
CA LEU A 28 -6.95 -4.85 5.68
C LEU A 28 -7.82 -4.08 4.70
N TRP A 29 -8.28 -2.91 5.11
CA TRP A 29 -9.04 -2.01 4.25
C TRP A 29 -8.10 -1.05 3.51
N GLY A 30 -8.55 -0.61 2.33
CA GLY A 30 -7.82 0.31 1.48
C GLY A 30 -8.76 0.97 0.47
N VAL A 31 -8.18 1.70 -0.47
CA VAL A 31 -8.91 2.39 -1.54
C VAL A 31 -8.43 1.85 -2.89
N VAL A 32 -9.36 1.55 -3.78
CA VAL A 32 -9.07 1.17 -5.17
C VAL A 32 -9.17 2.41 -6.04
N PHE A 33 -8.17 2.63 -6.89
CA PHE A 33 -8.13 3.72 -7.86
C PHE A 33 -8.08 3.13 -9.27
N GLU A 34 -8.88 3.70 -10.17
CA GLU A 34 -8.74 3.48 -11.60
C GLU A 34 -7.71 4.47 -12.15
N LEU A 35 -6.73 3.96 -12.89
CA LEU A 35 -5.60 4.74 -13.41
C LEU A 35 -5.31 4.32 -14.85
N SER A 36 -4.84 5.27 -15.66
CA SER A 36 -4.27 4.97 -16.98
C SER A 36 -2.95 4.21 -16.85
N GLU A 37 -2.45 3.65 -17.95
CA GLU A 37 -1.14 3.00 -18.00
C GLU A 37 0.01 3.95 -17.62
N GLU A 38 -0.09 5.23 -17.98
CA GLU A 38 0.87 6.28 -17.58
C GLU A 38 0.81 6.54 -16.08
N GLY A 39 -0.39 6.51 -15.50
CA GLY A 39 -0.60 6.59 -14.06
C GLY A 39 0.09 5.43 -13.33
N ILE A 40 -0.03 4.22 -13.87
CA ILE A 40 0.63 3.02 -13.37
C ILE A 40 2.16 3.14 -13.46
N LYS A 41 2.71 3.60 -14.61
CA LYS A 41 4.16 3.88 -14.76
C LYS A 41 4.67 4.95 -13.80
N THR A 42 3.80 5.90 -13.44
CA THR A 42 4.12 6.96 -12.48
C THR A 42 4.16 6.40 -11.06
N LEU A 43 3.23 5.51 -10.70
CA LEU A 43 3.27 4.78 -9.43
C LEU A 43 4.54 3.94 -9.28
N ASP A 44 4.98 3.25 -10.34
CA ASP A 44 6.23 2.48 -10.29
C ASP A 44 7.42 3.32 -9.83
N ARG A 45 7.54 4.54 -10.36
CA ARG A 45 8.62 5.46 -9.98
C ARG A 45 8.53 5.87 -8.51
N PHE A 46 7.33 6.18 -8.02
CA PHE A 46 7.13 6.57 -6.62
C PHE A 46 7.39 5.41 -5.63
N GLU A 47 7.06 4.18 -6.02
CA GLU A 47 7.29 2.97 -5.21
C GLU A 47 8.72 2.42 -5.35
N GLY A 48 9.51 3.02 -6.25
CA GLY A 48 10.87 2.59 -6.54
C GLY A 48 10.94 1.21 -7.22
N TYR A 49 9.87 0.82 -7.91
CA TYR A 49 9.79 -0.42 -8.69
C TYR A 49 10.36 -0.22 -10.09
N LYS A 50 11.19 -1.17 -10.52
CA LYS A 50 11.67 -1.27 -11.90
C LYS A 50 11.60 -2.72 -12.35
N ASN A 51 10.88 -2.96 -13.45
CA ASN A 51 10.76 -4.31 -14.03
C ASN A 51 12.15 -4.88 -14.39
N GLY A 52 12.38 -6.15 -14.08
CA GLY A 52 13.67 -6.83 -14.32
C GLY A 52 14.81 -6.41 -13.38
N ARG A 53 14.57 -5.56 -12.39
CA ARG A 53 15.59 -5.23 -11.37
C ARG A 53 15.73 -6.40 -10.39
N LYS A 54 16.98 -6.75 -10.03
CA LYS A 54 17.30 -7.83 -9.08
C LYS A 54 16.62 -7.67 -7.72
N THR A 55 16.52 -6.43 -7.24
CA THR A 55 15.91 -6.12 -5.94
C THR A 55 15.18 -4.78 -6.04
N ASN A 56 13.85 -4.79 -5.86
CA ASN A 56 13.11 -3.56 -5.66
C ASN A 56 12.94 -3.24 -4.17
N SER A 57 12.55 -2.00 -3.92
CA SER A 57 12.12 -1.53 -2.62
C SER A 57 10.73 -2.07 -2.30
N TYR A 58 9.84 -1.95 -3.28
CA TYR A 58 8.53 -2.58 -3.32
C TYR A 58 8.42 -3.42 -4.58
N GLU A 59 7.81 -4.60 -4.46
CA GLU A 59 7.45 -5.42 -5.61
C GLU A 59 6.00 -5.16 -6.00
N ARG A 60 5.77 -4.99 -7.31
CA ARG A 60 4.42 -4.94 -7.85
C ARG A 60 3.76 -6.32 -7.69
N LYS A 61 2.52 -6.33 -7.18
CA LYS A 61 1.69 -7.52 -7.03
C LYS A 61 0.32 -7.28 -7.64
N THR A 62 -0.22 -8.30 -8.30
CA THR A 62 -1.65 -8.38 -8.59
C THR A 62 -2.29 -9.16 -7.44
N VAL A 63 -3.29 -8.56 -6.79
CA VAL A 63 -4.02 -9.18 -5.67
C VAL A 63 -5.51 -9.10 -5.93
N THR A 64 -6.27 -10.07 -5.41
CA THR A 64 -7.73 -10.00 -5.39
C THR A 64 -8.17 -9.28 -4.12
N VAL A 65 -8.94 -8.20 -4.28
CA VAL A 65 -9.60 -7.47 -3.19
C VAL A 65 -11.11 -7.60 -3.32
N PHE A 66 -11.82 -7.34 -2.23
CA PHE A 66 -13.28 -7.45 -2.18
C PHE A 66 -13.88 -6.12 -1.76
N ASP A 67 -14.91 -5.67 -2.46
CA ASP A 67 -15.70 -4.50 -2.07
C ASP A 67 -16.60 -4.80 -0.85
N CYS A 68 -17.40 -3.82 -0.42
CA CYS A 68 -18.35 -3.99 0.69
C CYS A 68 -19.48 -5.00 0.40
N LYS A 69 -19.76 -5.28 -0.87
CA LYS A 69 -20.74 -6.27 -1.34
C LYS A 69 -20.12 -7.65 -1.56
N LYS A 70 -18.82 -7.82 -1.25
CA LYS A 70 -18.02 -9.04 -1.45
C LYS A 70 -17.79 -9.40 -2.92
N ASN A 71 -17.88 -8.44 -3.84
CA ASN A 71 -17.46 -8.65 -5.22
C ASN A 71 -15.93 -8.60 -5.29
N GLY A 72 -15.33 -9.65 -5.88
CA GLY A 72 -13.88 -9.76 -6.05
C GLY A 72 -13.40 -8.99 -7.29
N MET A 73 -12.28 -8.29 -7.17
CA MET A 73 -11.59 -7.65 -8.29
C MET A 73 -10.07 -7.80 -8.17
N ASN A 74 -9.40 -7.99 -9.30
CA ASN A 74 -7.95 -8.02 -9.38
C ASN A 74 -7.42 -6.60 -9.50
N VAL A 75 -6.53 -6.22 -8.60
CA VAL A 75 -5.93 -4.88 -8.54
C VAL A 75 -4.42 -4.97 -8.44
N ILE A 76 -3.73 -3.95 -8.92
CA ILE A 76 -2.29 -3.79 -8.72
C ILE A 76 -2.05 -3.12 -7.37
N THR A 77 -1.10 -3.66 -6.61
CA THR A 77 -0.60 -3.09 -5.37
C THR A 77 0.91 -3.29 -5.25
N TYR A 78 1.50 -2.76 -4.18
CA TYR A 78 2.93 -2.80 -3.94
C TYR A 78 3.22 -3.41 -2.56
N GLU A 79 3.99 -4.50 -2.54
CA GLU A 79 4.41 -5.18 -1.32
C GLU A 79 5.87 -4.83 -1.03
N ALA A 80 6.15 -4.35 0.18
CA ALA A 80 7.50 -3.97 0.58
C ALA A 80 8.37 -5.21 0.76
N ASN A 81 9.58 -5.19 0.19
CA ASN A 81 10.60 -6.15 0.58
C ASN A 81 11.01 -5.87 2.03
N LYS A 82 10.71 -6.82 2.92
CA LYS A 82 10.85 -6.65 4.37
C LYS A 82 12.32 -6.58 4.78
N THR A 83 12.67 -5.56 5.54
CA THR A 83 14.01 -5.39 6.15
C THR A 83 13.98 -5.37 7.67
N GLY A 84 12.79 -5.27 8.28
CA GLY A 84 12.61 -5.28 9.73
C GLY A 84 11.16 -5.02 10.13
N ASN A 85 10.95 -4.59 11.36
CA ASN A 85 9.67 -4.05 11.83
C ASN A 85 9.97 -2.68 12.46
N PHE A 86 9.29 -1.64 12.00
CA PHE A 86 9.60 -0.26 12.38
C PHE A 86 8.34 0.49 12.82
N THR A 87 8.53 1.53 13.63
CA THR A 87 7.43 2.44 13.99
C THR A 87 7.32 3.54 12.93
N PRO A 88 6.12 3.80 12.38
CA PRO A 88 5.94 4.94 11.47
C PRO A 88 6.09 6.26 12.22
N SER A 89 6.50 7.32 11.51
CA SER A 89 6.48 8.66 12.10
C SER A 89 5.04 9.17 12.25
N ASN A 90 4.81 10.03 13.24
CA ASN A 90 3.51 10.67 13.43
C ASN A 90 3.04 11.40 12.16
N GLN A 91 3.95 12.11 11.48
CA GLN A 91 3.63 12.84 10.25
C GLN A 91 3.18 11.89 9.13
N TYR A 92 3.82 10.73 8.97
CA TYR A 92 3.42 9.74 7.98
C TYR A 92 2.06 9.10 8.32
N MET A 93 1.82 8.78 9.60
CA MET A 93 0.53 8.28 10.06
C MET A 93 -0.59 9.29 9.82
N SER A 94 -0.37 10.58 10.08
CA SER A 94 -1.35 11.61 9.78
C SER A 94 -1.72 11.65 8.30
N LYS A 95 -0.75 11.49 7.38
CA LYS A 95 -1.04 11.40 5.94
C LYS A 95 -1.97 10.23 5.61
N ILE A 96 -1.71 9.06 6.19
CA ILE A 96 -2.56 7.87 5.99
C ILE A 96 -3.99 8.16 6.48
N ILE A 97 -4.13 8.63 7.73
CA ILE A 97 -5.44 8.90 8.35
C ILE A 97 -6.21 9.96 7.58
N ILE A 98 -5.59 11.11 7.28
CA ILE A 98 -6.23 12.22 6.56
C ILE A 98 -6.68 11.75 5.18
N SER A 99 -5.84 11.00 4.45
CA SER A 99 -6.19 10.52 3.11
C SER A 99 -7.41 9.60 3.11
N ILE A 100 -7.58 8.78 4.15
CA ILE A 100 -8.73 7.90 4.33
C ILE A 100 -9.96 8.73 4.67
N CYS A 101 -9.87 9.64 5.65
CA CYS A 101 -10.99 10.49 6.07
C CYS A 101 -11.54 11.34 4.93
N GLN A 102 -10.67 11.97 4.14
CA GLN A 102 -11.07 12.78 2.97
C GLN A 102 -11.76 11.98 1.86
N ARG A 103 -11.53 10.67 1.78
CA ARG A 103 -12.21 9.80 0.81
C ARG A 103 -13.54 9.31 1.35
N LEU A 104 -13.60 8.94 2.63
CA LEU A 104 -14.85 8.55 3.26
C LEU A 104 -15.88 9.70 3.25
N SER A 105 -15.45 10.94 3.45
CA SER A 105 -16.33 12.12 3.38
C SER A 105 -16.84 12.47 1.97
N LYS A 106 -16.35 11.80 0.92
CA LYS A 106 -16.81 12.00 -0.47
C LYS A 106 -17.68 10.86 -0.98
N VAL A 107 -17.77 9.76 -0.22
CA VAL A 107 -18.49 8.53 -0.57
C VAL A 107 -19.73 8.34 0.31
N LEU A 108 -19.78 9.03 1.45
CA LEU A 108 -20.95 9.18 2.33
C LEU A 108 -21.56 10.56 2.12
#